data_AF-A0A1G8DQ40-F1
#
_entry.id   AF-A0A1G8DQ40-F1
#
_cell.length_a   1.000
_cell.length_b   1.000
_cell.length_c   1.000
_cell.angle_alpha   90.00
_cell.angle_beta   90.00
_cell.angle_gamma   90.00
#
_symmetry.space_group_name_H-M   'P 1'
#
loop_
_entity.id
_entity.type
_entity.pdbx_description
1 polymer ?
#
loop_
_entity_poly.entity_id
_entity_poly.type
_entity_poly.pdbx_seq_one_letter_code
_entity_poly.pdbx_strand_id
1 'polypeptide(L)'
;MTPDKTSAIPTTAPDAVLFRCPEISDGVRLWEIARNSEVLDLNSSYAYLLWCRDFARSSVVADVDGRAVGFVTGFVRAESPDTLFVWQVAVDSSQRGKGIAGRMLDDLLDRLAPEGVTQLETTISPDNEASIALFTALARRRGVSISKQGLFSPNDFPDGHEAEDLYTIG
;
A
#
# COMPACT_ATOMS: atom_id res chain seq x y z
N MET A 1 -21.66 -46.82 -2.58
CA MET A 1 -22.12 -45.60 -1.89
C MET A 1 -20.89 -44.94 -1.28
N THR A 2 -20.36 -43.95 -1.96
CA THR A 2 -19.22 -43.13 -1.52
C THR A 2 -19.84 -41.83 -1.01
N PRO A 3 -19.56 -41.35 0.21
CA PRO A 3 -20.09 -40.07 0.64
C PRO A 3 -19.29 -38.96 -0.04
N ASP A 4 -20.04 -38.11 -0.74
CA ASP A 4 -19.58 -36.90 -1.39
C ASP A 4 -19.16 -35.88 -0.33
N LYS A 5 -17.91 -35.41 -0.39
CA LYS A 5 -17.41 -34.34 0.48
C LYS A 5 -17.76 -33.01 -0.18
N THR A 6 -18.92 -32.47 0.17
CA THR A 6 -19.24 -31.07 -0.13
C THR A 6 -18.35 -30.17 0.72
N SER A 7 -17.30 -29.62 0.09
CA SER A 7 -16.47 -28.58 0.68
C SER A 7 -17.26 -27.26 0.65
N ALA A 8 -17.73 -26.82 1.82
CA ALA A 8 -18.38 -25.53 1.96
C ALA A 8 -17.34 -24.41 1.78
N ILE A 9 -17.55 -23.54 0.79
CA ILE A 9 -16.81 -22.29 0.65
C ILE A 9 -17.29 -21.36 1.77
N PRO A 10 -16.40 -20.74 2.57
CA PRO A 10 -16.82 -19.77 3.57
C PRO A 10 -17.48 -18.60 2.86
N THR A 11 -18.77 -18.37 3.12
CA THR A 11 -19.46 -17.15 2.71
C THR A 11 -18.89 -15.99 3.53
N THR A 12 -17.98 -15.24 2.95
CA THR A 12 -17.54 -13.96 3.52
C THR A 12 -18.74 -13.02 3.61
N ALA A 13 -18.90 -12.33 4.74
CA ALA A 13 -20.00 -11.38 4.91
C ALA A 13 -19.99 -10.33 3.77
N PRO A 14 -21.16 -9.94 3.24
CA PRO A 14 -21.25 -8.80 2.33
C PRO A 14 -20.62 -7.58 3.04
N ASP A 15 -19.68 -6.90 2.38
CA ASP A 15 -18.80 -5.82 2.91
C ASP A 15 -17.49 -6.23 3.60
N ALA A 16 -17.12 -7.51 3.64
CA ALA A 16 -15.83 -7.90 4.17
C ALA A 16 -14.68 -7.48 3.22
N VAL A 17 -13.82 -6.58 3.69
CA VAL A 17 -12.62 -6.17 2.96
C VAL A 17 -11.58 -7.29 3.03
N LEU A 18 -11.23 -7.84 1.86
CA LEU A 18 -10.15 -8.81 1.68
C LEU A 18 -8.85 -8.09 1.30
N PHE A 19 -7.72 -8.59 1.79
CA PHE A 19 -6.39 -8.12 1.38
C PHE A 19 -5.69 -9.19 0.58
N ARG A 20 -5.22 -8.85 -0.61
CA ARG A 20 -4.56 -9.79 -1.53
C ARG A 20 -3.46 -9.11 -2.33
N CYS A 21 -2.57 -9.89 -2.94
CA CYS A 21 -1.67 -9.37 -3.96
C CYS A 21 -2.48 -8.79 -5.13
N PRO A 22 -2.02 -7.70 -5.76
CA PRO A 22 -2.61 -7.24 -7.00
C PRO A 22 -2.39 -8.25 -8.13
N GLU A 23 -3.32 -8.27 -9.06
CA GLU A 23 -3.23 -8.96 -10.34
C GLU A 23 -3.21 -7.93 -11.49
N ILE A 24 -2.74 -8.31 -12.67
CA ILE A 24 -2.68 -7.39 -13.83
C ILE A 24 -4.04 -6.74 -14.13
N SER A 25 -5.14 -7.47 -13.93
CA SER A 25 -6.51 -6.97 -14.09
C SER A 25 -6.87 -5.83 -13.14
N ASP A 26 -6.19 -5.68 -12.00
CA ASP A 26 -6.42 -4.58 -11.06
C ASP A 26 -5.79 -3.26 -11.55
N GLY A 27 -4.82 -3.30 -12.47
CA GLY A 27 -4.01 -2.13 -12.84
C GLY A 27 -4.83 -0.94 -13.34
N VAL A 28 -5.90 -1.18 -14.09
CA VAL A 28 -6.85 -0.13 -14.52
C VAL A 28 -7.48 0.53 -13.30
N ARG A 29 -7.91 -0.27 -12.33
CA ARG A 29 -8.58 0.21 -11.13
C ARG A 29 -7.63 0.96 -10.19
N LEU A 30 -6.39 0.51 -10.05
CA LEU A 30 -5.34 1.23 -9.31
C LEU A 30 -5.09 2.61 -9.92
N TRP A 31 -4.93 2.68 -11.24
CA TRP A 31 -4.74 3.93 -11.97
C TRP A 31 -5.93 4.89 -11.78
N GLU A 32 -7.17 4.37 -11.85
CA GLU A 32 -8.37 5.17 -11.59
C GLU A 32 -8.42 5.73 -10.18
N ILE A 33 -8.10 4.92 -9.16
CA ILE A 33 -8.08 5.36 -7.76
C ILE A 33 -7.00 6.44 -7.57
N ALA A 34 -5.81 6.26 -8.13
CA ALA A 34 -4.73 7.24 -8.06
C ALA A 34 -5.15 8.57 -8.72
N ARG A 35 -5.68 8.51 -9.96
CA ARG A 35 -6.16 9.68 -10.70
C ARG A 35 -7.25 10.43 -9.94
N ASN A 36 -8.22 9.71 -9.37
CA ASN A 36 -9.33 10.31 -8.63
C ASN A 36 -8.94 10.78 -7.23
N SER A 37 -7.74 10.44 -6.74
CA SER A 37 -7.28 10.86 -5.41
C SER A 37 -6.96 12.35 -5.37
N GLU A 38 -6.50 12.91 -6.50
CA GLU A 38 -6.03 14.29 -6.70
C GLU A 38 -4.86 14.71 -5.78
N VAL A 39 -4.37 13.81 -4.93
CA VAL A 39 -3.26 14.04 -3.98
C VAL A 39 -2.03 13.19 -4.26
N LEU A 40 -2.14 12.21 -5.16
CA LEU A 40 -1.02 11.37 -5.59
C LEU A 40 -0.53 11.83 -6.95
N ASP A 41 0.78 11.75 -7.14
CA ASP A 41 1.37 11.83 -8.48
C ASP A 41 0.82 10.70 -9.34
N LEU A 42 0.08 11.09 -10.39
CA LEU A 42 -0.48 10.13 -11.32
C LEU A 42 0.61 9.65 -12.27
N ASN A 43 0.97 8.37 -12.12
CA ASN A 43 1.88 7.72 -13.05
C ASN A 43 1.18 7.29 -14.35
N SER A 44 1.96 6.87 -15.34
CA SER A 44 1.40 6.21 -16.52
C SER A 44 0.58 4.97 -16.13
N SER A 45 -0.49 4.67 -16.86
CA SER A 45 -1.26 3.43 -16.64
C SER A 45 -0.38 2.17 -16.73
N TYR A 46 0.65 2.20 -17.57
CA TYR A 46 1.64 1.13 -17.70
C TYR A 46 2.42 0.87 -16.40
N ALA A 47 2.75 1.90 -15.63
CA ALA A 47 3.44 1.74 -14.35
C ALA A 47 2.60 0.90 -13.37
N TYR A 48 1.28 1.12 -13.30
CA TYR A 48 0.39 0.33 -12.45
C TYR A 48 0.32 -1.13 -12.88
N LEU A 49 0.38 -1.43 -14.19
CA LEU A 49 0.47 -2.81 -14.67
C LEU A 49 1.78 -3.49 -14.24
N LEU A 50 2.90 -2.77 -14.23
CA LEU A 50 4.18 -3.30 -13.73
C LEU A 50 4.13 -3.57 -12.22
N TRP A 51 3.52 -2.68 -11.43
CA TRP A 51 3.29 -2.94 -10.00
C TRP A 51 2.49 -4.22 -9.76
N CYS A 52 1.46 -4.43 -10.59
CA CYS A 52 0.63 -5.63 -10.50
C CYS A 52 1.32 -6.91 -10.99
N ARG A 53 2.36 -6.82 -11.82
CA ARG A 53 3.06 -7.99 -12.40
C ARG A 53 4.33 -8.35 -11.63
N ASP A 54 5.24 -7.38 -11.49
CA ASP A 54 6.60 -7.61 -11.00
C ASP A 54 6.72 -7.40 -9.49
N PHE A 55 5.88 -6.51 -8.93
CA PHE A 55 5.94 -6.09 -7.53
C PHE A 55 4.71 -6.53 -6.72
N ALA A 56 3.95 -7.50 -7.25
CA ALA A 56 2.70 -7.95 -6.63
C ALA A 56 2.91 -8.52 -5.22
N ARG A 57 4.02 -9.23 -5.00
CA ARG A 57 4.31 -9.85 -3.69
C ARG A 57 4.53 -8.81 -2.59
N SER A 58 5.15 -7.69 -2.94
CA SER A 58 5.43 -6.56 -2.05
C SER A 58 4.39 -5.43 -2.17
N SER A 59 3.24 -5.73 -2.77
CA SER A 59 2.10 -4.81 -2.92
C SER A 59 0.83 -5.48 -2.38
N VAL A 60 -0.21 -4.69 -2.15
CA VAL A 60 -1.50 -5.21 -1.68
C VAL A 60 -2.65 -4.37 -2.23
N VAL A 61 -3.76 -5.03 -2.50
CA VAL A 61 -5.05 -4.38 -2.78
C VAL A 61 -6.06 -4.74 -1.70
N ALA A 62 -6.90 -3.79 -1.35
CA ALA A 62 -8.13 -4.01 -0.61
C ALA A 62 -9.24 -4.31 -1.62
N ASP A 63 -9.83 -5.49 -1.52
CA ASP A 63 -10.88 -6.00 -2.40
C ASP A 63 -12.21 -6.07 -1.63
N VAL A 64 -13.26 -5.52 -2.23
CA VAL A 64 -14.65 -5.65 -1.77
C VAL A 64 -15.46 -6.15 -2.95
N ASP A 65 -16.10 -7.32 -2.78
CA ASP A 65 -16.95 -7.96 -3.80
C ASP A 65 -16.27 -8.12 -5.18
N GLY A 66 -14.97 -8.46 -5.19
CA GLY A 66 -14.19 -8.66 -6.42
C GLY A 66 -13.69 -7.36 -7.06
N ARG A 67 -13.81 -6.22 -6.36
CA ARG A 67 -13.37 -4.92 -6.84
C ARG A 67 -12.30 -4.35 -5.92
N ALA A 68 -11.16 -3.97 -6.51
CA ALA A 68 -10.16 -3.19 -5.80
C ALA A 68 -10.71 -1.81 -5.40
N VAL A 69 -10.67 -1.51 -4.11
CA VAL A 69 -11.12 -0.26 -3.49
C VAL A 69 -10.01 0.48 -2.75
N GLY A 70 -8.82 -0.08 -2.70
CA GLY A 70 -7.61 0.57 -2.20
C GLY A 70 -6.38 -0.24 -2.59
N PHE A 71 -5.22 0.39 -2.55
CA PHE A 71 -3.96 -0.26 -2.84
C PHE A 71 -2.80 0.33 -2.04
N VAL A 72 -1.76 -0.49 -1.90
CA VAL A 72 -0.41 -0.08 -1.52
C VAL A 72 0.54 -0.67 -2.56
N THR A 73 1.33 0.17 -3.22
CA THR A 73 2.46 -0.28 -4.05
C THR A 73 3.75 -0.17 -3.27
N GLY A 74 4.59 -1.20 -3.36
CA GLY A 74 5.87 -1.22 -2.66
C GLY A 74 6.80 -2.30 -3.15
N PHE A 75 8.06 -2.19 -2.75
CA PHE A 75 9.13 -3.12 -3.11
C PHE A 75 10.13 -3.28 -1.96
N VAL A 76 10.70 -4.48 -1.82
CA VAL A 76 11.82 -4.69 -0.90
C VAL A 76 13.07 -4.07 -1.51
N ARG A 77 13.78 -3.23 -0.75
CA ARG A 77 14.95 -2.53 -1.24
C ARG A 77 16.09 -3.52 -1.54
N ALA A 78 16.69 -3.42 -2.71
CA ALA A 78 17.77 -4.32 -3.12
C ALA A 78 19.03 -4.16 -2.24
N GLU A 79 19.33 -2.94 -1.81
CA GLU A 79 20.48 -2.62 -0.96
C GLU A 79 20.21 -2.80 0.55
N SER A 80 18.93 -2.98 0.93
CA SER A 80 18.50 -3.18 2.32
C SER A 80 17.32 -4.15 2.35
N PRO A 81 17.57 -5.47 2.22
CA PRO A 81 16.51 -6.47 2.03
C PRO A 81 15.56 -6.65 3.23
N ASP A 82 15.89 -6.05 4.37
CA ASP A 82 15.05 -5.96 5.56
C ASP A 82 14.06 -4.78 5.50
N THR A 83 14.10 -3.97 4.44
CA THR A 83 13.30 -2.77 4.25
C THR A 83 12.29 -2.90 3.11
N LEU A 84 11.01 -2.74 3.43
CA LEU A 84 9.97 -2.47 2.44
C LEU A 84 9.89 -0.97 2.17
N PHE A 85 10.11 -0.54 0.92
CA PHE A 85 9.75 0.80 0.49
C PHE A 85 8.29 0.83 0.01
N VAL A 86 7.47 1.68 0.62
CA VAL A 86 6.09 1.95 0.21
C VAL A 86 6.04 3.23 -0.62
N TRP A 87 5.61 3.09 -1.88
CA TRP A 87 5.56 4.20 -2.83
C TRP A 87 4.21 4.93 -2.83
N GLN A 88 3.11 4.24 -3.14
CA GLN A 88 1.78 4.87 -3.17
C GLN A 88 0.81 4.11 -2.27
N VAL A 89 0.07 4.85 -1.44
CA VAL A 89 -1.05 4.35 -0.66
C VAL A 89 -2.29 5.10 -1.08
N ALA A 90 -3.32 4.39 -1.54
CA ALA A 90 -4.57 5.02 -1.93
C ALA A 90 -5.78 4.20 -1.48
N VAL A 91 -6.86 4.89 -1.13
CA VAL A 91 -8.17 4.28 -0.85
C VAL A 91 -9.22 5.08 -1.61
N ASP A 92 -10.09 4.38 -2.32
CA ASP A 92 -11.22 4.95 -3.02
C ASP A 92 -12.07 5.80 -2.06
N SER A 93 -12.58 6.92 -2.54
CA SER A 93 -13.33 7.88 -1.73
C SER A 93 -14.55 7.24 -1.03
N SER A 94 -15.18 6.24 -1.64
CA SER A 94 -16.30 5.50 -1.06
C SER A 94 -15.93 4.68 0.18
N GLN A 95 -14.64 4.44 0.41
CA GLN A 95 -14.14 3.59 1.50
C GLN A 95 -13.25 4.32 2.51
N ARG A 96 -13.10 5.64 2.39
CA ARG A 96 -12.33 6.46 3.35
C ARG A 96 -12.96 6.40 4.75
N GLY A 97 -12.14 6.62 5.78
CA GLY A 97 -12.57 6.58 7.19
C GLY A 97 -12.77 5.18 7.78
N LYS A 98 -12.67 4.11 6.98
CA LYS A 98 -12.81 2.71 7.45
C LYS A 98 -11.49 2.04 7.89
N GLY A 99 -10.41 2.82 8.00
CA GLY A 99 -9.09 2.31 8.40
C GLY A 99 -8.41 1.36 7.40
N ILE A 100 -8.87 1.30 6.15
CA ILE A 100 -8.38 0.34 5.13
C ILE A 100 -6.89 0.51 4.85
N ALA A 101 -6.40 1.75 4.72
CA ALA A 101 -4.98 2.01 4.45
C ALA A 101 -4.06 1.39 5.52
N GLY A 102 -4.39 1.60 6.80
CA GLY A 102 -3.61 1.03 7.91
C GLY A 102 -3.64 -0.50 7.93
N ARG A 103 -4.80 -1.10 7.62
CA ARG A 103 -4.96 -2.56 7.54
C ARG A 103 -4.22 -3.18 6.35
N MET A 104 -4.15 -2.50 5.21
CA MET A 104 -3.32 -2.93 4.07
C MET A 104 -1.83 -2.94 4.45
N LEU A 105 -1.35 -1.91 5.16
CA LEU A 105 0.03 -1.85 5.65
C LEU A 105 0.32 -2.91 6.73
N ASP A 106 -0.66 -3.23 7.58
CA ASP A 106 -0.55 -4.36 8.50
C ASP A 106 -0.36 -5.67 7.76
N ASP A 107 -1.30 -6.00 6.88
CA ASP A 107 -1.30 -7.22 6.10
C ASP A 107 -0.01 -7.39 5.27
N LEU A 108 0.46 -6.32 4.63
CA LEU A 108 1.66 -6.36 3.80
C LEU A 108 2.93 -6.63 4.63
N LEU A 109 3.09 -5.97 5.77
CA LEU A 109 4.24 -6.19 6.64
C LEU A 109 4.20 -7.56 7.33
N ASP A 110 3.03 -8.05 7.76
CA ASP A 110 2.89 -9.39 8.33
C ASP A 110 3.24 -10.48 7.30
N ARG A 111 2.85 -10.25 6.03
CA ARG A 111 3.18 -11.15 4.91
C ARG A 111 4.67 -11.20 4.61
N LEU A 112 5.38 -10.07 4.71
CA LEU A 112 6.80 -9.96 4.39
C LEU A 112 7.72 -10.22 5.59
N ALA A 113 7.22 -10.21 6.83
CA ALA A 113 8.02 -10.47 8.02
C ALA A 113 8.75 -11.84 7.98
N PRO A 114 8.13 -12.95 7.53
CA PRO A 114 8.84 -14.22 7.33
C PRO A 114 9.95 -14.18 6.28
N GLU A 115 9.95 -13.18 5.38
CA GLU A 115 10.98 -12.96 4.36
C GLU A 115 12.14 -12.09 4.87
N GLY A 116 12.10 -11.67 6.14
CA GLY A 116 13.15 -10.88 6.79
C GLY A 116 12.90 -9.38 6.79
N VAL A 117 11.75 -8.91 6.31
CA VAL A 117 11.39 -7.49 6.37
C VAL A 117 11.04 -7.11 7.81
N THR A 118 11.78 -6.15 8.37
CA THR A 118 11.59 -5.66 9.73
C THR A 118 11.24 -4.18 9.78
N GLN A 119 11.45 -3.44 8.70
CA GLN A 119 11.20 -2.01 8.63
C GLN A 119 10.52 -1.59 7.33
N LEU A 120 9.86 -0.44 7.40
CA LEU A 120 9.19 0.22 6.30
C LEU A 120 9.79 1.60 6.08
N GLU A 121 10.06 1.94 4.82
CA GLU A 121 10.40 3.29 4.39
C GLU A 121 9.31 3.84 3.47
N THR A 122 9.08 5.15 3.53
CA THR A 122 8.20 5.86 2.60
C THR A 122 8.60 7.33 2.54
N THR A 123 8.24 8.03 1.47
CA THR A 123 8.43 9.48 1.39
C THR A 123 7.10 10.18 1.58
N ILE A 124 7.12 11.28 2.34
CA ILE A 124 5.92 12.07 2.61
C ILE A 124 6.27 13.55 2.52
N SER A 125 5.51 14.28 1.71
CA SER A 125 5.56 15.74 1.67
C SER A 125 5.18 16.35 3.03
N PRO A 126 5.84 17.43 3.50
CA PRO A 126 5.61 18.01 4.84
C PRO A 126 4.16 18.41 5.15
N ASP A 127 3.36 18.73 4.14
CA ASP A 127 1.97 19.14 4.25
C ASP A 127 0.96 17.99 4.16
N ASN A 128 1.42 16.76 3.90
CA ASN A 128 0.56 15.58 3.81
C ASN A 128 0.22 15.00 5.20
N GLU A 129 -0.56 15.76 5.98
CA GLU A 129 -0.98 15.41 7.34
C GLU A 129 -1.68 14.04 7.41
N ALA A 130 -2.41 13.65 6.36
CA ALA A 130 -3.10 12.37 6.31
C ALA A 130 -2.12 11.18 6.27
N SER A 131 -1.09 11.26 5.43
CA SER A 131 -0.04 10.23 5.38
C SER A 131 0.78 10.21 6.67
N ILE A 132 1.16 11.38 7.21
CA ILE A 132 1.87 11.48 8.48
C ILE A 132 1.09 10.78 9.60
N ALA A 133 -0.22 11.05 9.70
CA ALA A 133 -1.10 10.41 10.69
C ALA A 133 -1.20 8.88 10.47
N LEU A 134 -1.29 8.43 9.21
CA LEU A 134 -1.35 7.02 8.86
C LEU A 134 -0.09 6.26 9.33
N PHE A 135 1.09 6.74 8.98
CA PHE A 135 2.35 6.08 9.32
C PHE A 135 2.70 6.21 10.81
N THR A 136 2.36 7.32 11.45
CA THR A 136 2.46 7.47 12.91
C THR A 136 1.56 6.47 13.63
N ALA A 137 0.32 6.29 13.16
CA ALA A 137 -0.60 5.31 13.72
C ALA A 137 -0.14 3.86 13.46
N LEU A 138 0.50 3.58 12.33
CA LEU A 138 1.13 2.29 12.03
C LEU A 138 2.23 1.97 13.06
N ALA A 139 3.19 2.88 13.26
CA ALA A 139 4.27 2.72 14.22
C ALA A 139 3.72 2.45 15.63
N ARG A 140 2.73 3.25 16.05
CA ARG A 140 2.07 3.08 17.36
C ARG A 140 1.37 1.73 17.51
N ARG A 141 0.62 1.25 16.50
CA ARG A 141 -0.06 -0.05 16.57
C ARG A 141 0.93 -1.21 16.69
N ARG A 142 2.05 -1.11 15.97
CA ARG A 142 3.09 -2.13 15.97
C ARG A 142 4.07 -2.03 17.14
N GLY A 143 4.05 -0.93 17.89
CA GLY A 143 4.99 -0.72 19.01
C GLY A 143 6.43 -0.51 18.55
N VAL A 144 6.63 0.04 17.36
CA VAL A 144 7.95 0.29 16.75
C VAL A 144 8.23 1.79 16.66
N SER A 145 9.47 2.14 16.36
CA SER A 145 9.88 3.55 16.26
C SER A 145 9.43 4.16 14.93
N ILE A 146 9.37 5.50 14.89
CA ILE A 146 9.23 6.27 13.66
C ILE A 146 10.27 7.39 13.68
N SER A 147 11.05 7.50 12.61
CA SER A 147 12.02 8.57 12.41
C SER A 147 11.76 9.28 11.09
N LYS A 148 12.22 10.53 11.00
CA LYS A 148 12.10 11.39 9.81
C LYS A 148 13.46 12.01 9.49
N GLN A 149 13.83 12.04 8.22
CA GLN A 149 14.95 12.82 7.70
C GLN A 149 14.62 13.40 6.32
N GLY A 150 15.22 14.53 5.95
CA GLY A 150 15.07 15.07 4.60
C GLY A 150 15.70 14.15 3.56
N LEU A 151 15.04 13.94 2.43
CA LEU A 151 15.55 13.08 1.35
C LEU A 151 15.62 13.80 0.00
N PHE A 152 14.48 14.26 -0.53
CA PHE A 152 14.45 15.02 -1.78
C PHE A 152 14.05 16.46 -1.50
N SER A 153 14.88 17.39 -1.95
CA SER A 153 14.60 18.83 -1.88
C SER A 153 13.75 19.27 -3.07
N PRO A 154 13.05 20.41 -2.98
CA PRO A 154 12.26 20.93 -4.11
C PRO A 154 13.11 21.17 -5.38
N ASN A 155 14.42 21.39 -5.22
CA ASN A 155 15.34 21.62 -6.33
C ASN A 155 15.74 20.34 -7.07
N ASP A 156 15.44 19.15 -6.51
CA ASP A 156 15.69 17.87 -7.16
C ASP A 156 14.60 17.51 -8.18
N PHE A 157 13.47 18.21 -8.14
CA PHE A 157 12.32 17.99 -9.02
C PHE A 157 12.28 19.03 -10.15
N PRO A 158 12.18 18.59 -11.42
CA PRO A 158 12.19 19.50 -12.58
C PRO A 158 10.87 20.27 -12.78
N ASP A 159 9.82 19.91 -12.04
CA ASP A 159 8.43 20.35 -12.21
C ASP A 159 7.87 21.13 -11.01
N GLY A 160 8.74 21.52 -10.06
CA GLY A 160 8.36 22.36 -8.93
C GLY A 160 7.60 21.63 -7.83
N HIS A 161 7.90 20.33 -7.66
CA HIS A 161 7.34 19.49 -6.60
C HIS A 161 7.82 19.94 -5.20
N GLU A 162 7.00 19.65 -4.20
CA GLU A 162 7.35 19.86 -2.79
C GLU A 162 8.50 18.94 -2.34
N ALA A 163 9.14 19.30 -1.23
CA ALA A 163 10.13 18.43 -0.60
C ALA A 163 9.49 17.10 -0.18
N GLU A 164 10.29 16.03 -0.20
CA GLU A 164 9.86 14.70 0.23
C GLU A 164 10.79 14.24 1.35
N ASP A 165 10.24 14.12 2.56
CA ASP A 165 10.97 13.60 3.72
C ASP A 165 10.87 12.06 3.76
N LEU A 166 11.99 11.39 4.03
CA LEU A 166 12.00 9.96 4.29
C LEU A 166 11.51 9.68 5.71
N TYR A 167 10.50 8.83 5.82
CA TYR A 167 10.02 8.25 7.06
C TYR A 167 10.45 6.79 7.14
N THR A 168 11.04 6.40 8.26
CA THR A 168 11.40 5.01 8.57
C THR A 168 10.60 4.53 9.78
N ILE A 169 9.93 3.39 9.64
CA ILE A 169 9.09 2.76 10.67
C ILE A 169 9.63 1.35 10.92
N GLY A 170 10.12 1.09 12.14
CA GLY A 170 10.83 -0.16 12.49
C GLY A 170 11.54 -0.06 13.82
#